data_AF-A0A8T3Y5B4-F1
#
_entry.id   AF-A0A8T3Y5B4-F1
#
_cell.length_a   1.000
_cell.length_b   1.000
_cell.length_c   1.000
_cell.angle_alpha   90.00
_cell.angle_beta   90.00
_cell.angle_gamma   90.00
#
_symmetry.space_group_name_H-M   'P 1'
#
loop_
_entity.id
_entity.type
_entity.pdbx_description
1 polymer ?
#
loop_
_entity_poly.entity_id
_entity_poly.type
_entity_poly.pdbx_seq_one_letter_code
_entity_poly.pdbx_strand_id
1 'polypeptide(L)'
;MRDDERGIVTVGFKRGGIVYRFTIAQPPLSDFATTSSGRWRRTPEQQKDEQEAEVKRRFRSLANYVKALMDAVDTGIIKAEEALLPYRLLPSGETVFERAAWQLQAGQEMDLVKALPSGRPKA
;
A
#
# COMPACT_ATOMS: atom_id res chain seq x y z
N MET A 1 17.25 7.03 2.58
CA MET A 1 16.63 6.24 3.64
C MET A 1 16.08 4.98 3.00
N ARG A 2 16.46 3.81 3.49
CA ARG A 2 16.02 2.53 2.95
C ARG A 2 14.66 2.12 3.56
N ASP A 3 13.96 1.20 2.92
CA ASP A 3 12.59 0.80 3.31
C ASP A 3 12.55 0.08 4.68
N ASP A 4 13.58 -0.70 4.98
CA ASP A 4 13.82 -1.36 6.26
C ASP A 4 13.96 -0.35 7.42
N GLU A 5 14.62 0.78 7.20
CA GLU A 5 14.75 1.86 8.19
C GLU A 5 13.41 2.53 8.51
N ARG A 6 12.41 2.42 7.62
CA ARG A 6 11.08 3.00 7.78
C ARG A 6 10.05 1.99 8.30
N GLY A 7 10.45 0.74 8.51
CA GLY A 7 9.51 -0.33 8.89
C GLY A 7 8.45 -0.59 7.82
N ILE A 8 8.79 -0.42 6.54
CA ILE A 8 7.89 -0.70 5.41
C ILE A 8 8.59 -1.58 4.38
N VAL A 9 7.82 -2.19 3.49
CA VAL A 9 8.32 -2.83 2.29
C VAL A 9 7.54 -2.30 1.11
N THR A 10 8.25 -1.85 0.09
CA THR A 10 7.63 -1.31 -1.12
C THR A 10 7.59 -2.36 -2.23
N VAL A 11 6.44 -2.47 -2.89
CA VAL A 11 6.30 -3.20 -4.16
C VAL A 11 5.93 -2.20 -5.25
N GLY A 12 6.86 -1.95 -6.16
CA GLY A 12 6.69 -1.04 -7.29
C GLY A 12 6.56 -1.78 -8.62
N PHE A 13 5.71 -1.30 -9.51
CA PHE A 13 5.61 -1.81 -10.89
C PHE A 13 5.26 -0.69 -11.88
N LYS A 14 5.46 -0.94 -13.17
CA LYS A 14 5.24 0.05 -14.25
C LYS A 14 4.22 -0.47 -15.27
N ARG A 15 3.28 0.39 -15.67
CA ARG A 15 2.30 0.14 -16.75
C ARG A 15 2.14 1.41 -17.59
N GLY A 16 2.37 1.32 -18.89
CA GLY A 16 2.16 2.45 -19.82
C GLY A 16 2.96 3.71 -19.47
N GLY A 17 4.21 3.56 -18.99
CA GLY A 17 5.03 4.70 -18.56
C GLY A 17 4.77 5.17 -17.12
N ILE A 18 3.66 4.77 -16.52
CA ILE A 18 3.24 5.16 -15.17
C ILE A 18 3.78 4.15 -14.15
N VAL A 19 4.32 4.65 -13.05
CA VAL A 19 4.79 3.83 -11.92
C VAL A 19 3.71 3.79 -10.84
N TYR A 20 3.48 2.60 -10.30
CA TYR A 20 2.56 2.34 -9.19
C TYR A 20 3.33 1.74 -8.02
N ARG A 21 2.87 2.02 -6.79
CA ARG A 21 3.52 1.59 -5.56
C ARG A 21 2.49 1.07 -4.55
N PHE A 22 2.70 -0.15 -4.09
CA PHE A 22 2.09 -0.68 -2.88
C PHE A 22 3.08 -0.61 -1.73
N THR A 23 2.57 -0.31 -0.53
CA THR A 23 3.36 -0.25 0.69
C THR A 23 2.81 -1.27 1.68
N ILE A 24 3.67 -2.17 2.16
CA ILE A 24 3.35 -3.13 3.20
C ILE A 24 4.03 -2.64 4.49
N ALA A 25 3.27 -2.43 5.55
CA ALA A 25 3.86 -2.16 6.85
C ALA A 25 4.60 -3.41 7.35
N GLN A 26 5.84 -3.26 7.80
CA GLN A 26 6.52 -4.31 8.55
C GLN A 26 6.00 -4.29 9.99
N PRO A 27 5.54 -5.44 10.52
CA PRO A 27 5.16 -5.51 11.92
C PRO A 27 6.42 -5.33 12.79
N PRO A 28 6.38 -4.50 13.85
CA PRO A 28 7.51 -4.35 14.75
C PRO A 28 7.78 -5.66 15.51
N LEU A 29 9.04 -5.94 15.79
CA LEU A 29 9.45 -7.18 16.47
C LEU A 29 8.79 -7.32 17.86
N SER A 30 8.49 -6.19 18.51
CA SER A 30 7.81 -6.13 19.81
C SER A 30 6.45 -6.82 19.83
N ASP A 31 5.74 -6.85 18.70
CA ASP A 31 4.42 -7.49 18.59
C ASP A 31 4.50 -9.01 18.81
N PHE A 32 5.69 -9.59 18.67
CA PHE A 32 5.92 -11.03 18.75
C PHE A 32 6.55 -11.49 20.07
N ALA A 33 6.71 -10.60 21.06
CA ALA A 33 7.39 -10.90 22.32
C ALA A 33 6.76 -12.04 23.14
N THR A 34 5.46 -12.31 22.98
CA THR A 34 4.74 -13.36 23.71
C THR A 34 3.95 -14.26 22.78
N THR A 35 3.89 -15.56 23.10
CA THR A 35 3.12 -16.56 22.33
C THR A 35 1.66 -16.12 22.14
N SER A 36 0.97 -16.66 21.14
CA SER A 36 -0.44 -16.33 20.86
C SER A 36 -1.38 -16.50 22.07
N SER A 37 -1.07 -17.43 22.98
CA SER A 37 -1.82 -17.62 24.24
C SER A 37 -1.48 -16.61 25.34
N GLY A 38 -0.46 -15.76 25.15
CA GLY A 38 0.07 -14.82 26.14
C GLY A 38 0.84 -15.48 27.30
N ARG A 39 0.87 -16.82 27.37
CA ARG A 39 1.37 -17.57 28.53
C ARG A 39 2.90 -17.56 28.65
N TRP A 40 3.61 -17.48 27.54
CA TRP A 40 5.07 -17.59 27.50
C TRP A 40 5.70 -16.47 26.68
N ARG A 41 6.91 -16.03 27.08
CA ARG A 41 7.75 -15.12 26.29
C ARG A 41 8.52 -15.92 25.23
N ARG A 42 8.56 -15.39 24.01
CA ARG A 42 9.35 -15.95 22.89
C ARG A 42 10.83 -15.59 23.05
N THR A 43 11.73 -16.50 22.66
CA THR A 43 13.16 -16.17 22.50
C THR A 43 13.36 -15.16 21.36
N PRO A 44 14.50 -14.46 21.29
CA PRO A 44 14.80 -13.56 20.19
C PRO A 44 14.74 -14.24 18.80
N GLU A 45 15.17 -15.50 18.65
CA GLU A 45 15.01 -16.22 17.38
C GLU A 45 13.54 -16.46 17.05
N GLN A 46 12.75 -16.95 18.02
CA GLN A 46 11.33 -17.23 17.82
C GLN A 46 10.52 -15.96 17.45
N GLN A 47 10.91 -14.80 17.98
CA GLN A 47 10.29 -13.53 17.62
C GLN A 47 10.55 -13.18 16.14
N LYS A 48 11.79 -13.37 15.67
CA LYS A 48 12.16 -13.12 14.27
C LYS A 48 11.46 -14.06 13.31
N ASP A 49 11.40 -15.35 13.64
CA ASP A 49 10.72 -16.37 12.82
C ASP A 49 9.23 -16.03 12.65
N GLU A 50 8.56 -15.63 13.74
CA GLU A 50 7.16 -15.23 13.71
C GLU A 50 6.94 -13.91 12.93
N GLN A 51 7.84 -12.93 13.11
CA GLN A 51 7.81 -11.69 12.34
C GLN A 51 7.94 -11.97 10.83
N GLU A 52 8.88 -12.83 10.43
CA GLU A 52 9.07 -13.19 9.04
C GLU A 52 7.85 -13.93 8.48
N ALA A 53 7.24 -14.83 9.26
CA ALA A 53 6.01 -15.51 8.88
C ALA A 53 4.85 -14.53 8.66
N GLU A 54 4.71 -13.53 9.54
CA GLU A 54 3.70 -12.47 9.39
C GLU A 54 3.98 -11.57 8.18
N VAL A 55 5.24 -11.21 7.91
CA VAL A 55 5.62 -10.48 6.69
C VAL A 55 5.19 -11.27 5.46
N LYS A 56 5.54 -12.56 5.38
CA LYS A 56 5.10 -13.46 4.28
C LYS A 56 3.58 -13.52 4.17
N ARG A 57 2.85 -13.55 5.29
CA ARG A 57 1.39 -13.50 5.31
C ARG A 57 0.87 -12.21 4.67
N ARG A 58 1.43 -11.05 5.03
CA ARG A 58 1.06 -9.75 4.44
C ARG A 58 1.32 -9.68 2.94
N PHE A 59 2.41 -10.27 2.46
CA PHE A 59 2.66 -10.42 1.01
C PHE A 59 1.59 -11.26 0.32
N ARG A 60 1.16 -12.38 0.93
CA ARG A 60 0.04 -13.18 0.39
C ARG A 60 -1.25 -12.38 0.35
N SER A 61 -1.53 -11.57 1.37
CA SER A 61 -2.69 -10.68 1.38
C SER A 61 -2.64 -9.67 0.22
N LEU A 62 -1.47 -9.06 -0.02
CA LEU A 62 -1.28 -8.16 -1.17
C LEU A 62 -1.52 -8.90 -2.51
N ALA A 63 -0.98 -10.11 -2.65
CA ALA A 63 -1.19 -10.92 -3.85
C ALA A 63 -2.67 -11.24 -4.08
N ASN A 64 -3.43 -11.55 -3.02
CA ASN A 64 -4.86 -11.79 -3.12
C ASN A 64 -5.63 -10.52 -3.51
N TYR A 65 -5.25 -9.37 -2.96
CA TYR A 65 -5.83 -8.09 -3.34
C TYR A 65 -5.60 -7.77 -4.82
N VAL A 66 -4.37 -7.95 -5.31
CA VAL A 66 -4.04 -7.72 -6.72
C VAL A 66 -4.81 -8.68 -7.63
N LYS A 67 -4.96 -9.95 -7.25
CA LYS A 67 -5.77 -10.92 -8.02
C LYS A 67 -7.24 -10.49 -8.10
N ALA A 68 -7.81 -10.04 -6.98
CA ALA A 68 -9.19 -9.54 -6.96
C ALA A 68 -9.35 -8.28 -7.82
N LEU A 69 -8.37 -7.38 -7.80
CA LEU A 69 -8.33 -6.23 -8.70
C LEU A 69 -8.30 -6.66 -10.18
N MET A 70 -7.46 -7.63 -10.53
CA MET A 70 -7.37 -8.14 -11.90
C MET A 70 -8.70 -8.75 -12.36
N ASP A 71 -9.31 -9.59 -11.53
CA ASP A 71 -10.62 -10.19 -11.82
C ASP A 71 -11.71 -9.13 -12.03
N ALA A 72 -11.75 -8.09 -11.18
CA ALA A 72 -12.68 -6.98 -11.33
C ALA A 72 -12.45 -6.15 -12.60
N VAL A 73 -11.20 -6.03 -13.04
CA VAL A 73 -10.85 -5.35 -14.30
C VAL A 73 -11.25 -6.21 -15.50
N ASP A 74 -10.93 -7.50 -15.47
CA ASP A 74 -11.19 -8.43 -16.57
C ASP A 74 -12.70 -8.67 -16.80
N THR A 75 -13.47 -8.66 -15.72
CA THR A 75 -14.94 -8.75 -15.77
C THR A 75 -15.62 -7.41 -16.08
N GLY A 76 -14.86 -6.32 -16.19
CA GLY A 76 -15.36 -4.99 -16.52
C GLY A 76 -16.09 -4.27 -15.39
N ILE A 77 -15.95 -4.72 -14.14
CA ILE A 77 -16.53 -4.06 -12.96
C ILE A 77 -15.88 -2.68 -12.73
N ILE A 78 -14.59 -2.56 -13.01
CA ILE A 78 -13.81 -1.33 -12.85
C ILE A 78 -12.74 -1.23 -13.92
N LYS A 79 -12.34 -0.01 -14.30
CA LYS A 79 -11.17 0.16 -15.18
C LYS A 79 -9.87 0.03 -14.41
N ALA A 80 -8.82 -0.47 -15.04
CA ALA A 80 -7.49 -0.57 -14.43
C ALA A 80 -6.97 0.78 -13.92
N GLU A 81 -7.24 1.86 -14.65
CA GLU A 81 -6.82 3.22 -14.28
C GLU A 81 -7.52 3.70 -13.01
N GLU A 82 -8.81 3.38 -12.85
CA GLU A 82 -9.61 3.73 -11.68
C GLU A 82 -9.18 2.89 -10.47
N ALA A 83 -9.02 1.58 -10.67
CA ALA A 83 -8.57 0.64 -9.64
C ALA A 83 -7.18 0.95 -9.09
N LEU A 84 -6.25 1.37 -9.96
CA LEU A 84 -4.86 1.62 -9.59
C LEU A 84 -4.54 3.08 -9.28
N LEU A 85 -5.50 4.01 -9.48
CA LEU A 85 -5.31 5.43 -9.24
C LEU A 85 -4.70 5.75 -7.86
N PRO A 86 -5.18 5.16 -6.74
CA PRO A 86 -4.63 5.44 -5.41
C PRO A 86 -3.13 5.13 -5.29
N TYR A 87 -2.66 4.13 -6.04
CA TYR A 87 -1.28 3.61 -5.97
C TYR A 87 -0.33 4.27 -6.97
N ARG A 88 -0.84 5.14 -7.86
CA ARG A 88 -0.03 5.83 -8.85
C ARG A 88 0.97 6.77 -8.16
N LEU A 89 2.25 6.66 -8.51
CA LEU A 89 3.28 7.59 -8.04
C LEU A 89 3.18 8.93 -8.76
N LEU A 90 3.31 9.99 -7.97
CA LEU A 90 3.47 11.36 -8.42
C LEU A 90 4.96 11.69 -8.60
N PRO A 91 5.32 12.75 -9.34
CA PRO A 91 6.71 13.21 -9.45
C PRO A 91 7.37 13.54 -8.11
N SER A 92 6.59 13.90 -7.08
CA SER A 92 7.07 14.11 -5.71
C SER A 92 7.50 12.82 -4.99
N GLY A 93 7.22 11.64 -5.57
CA GLY A 93 7.55 10.34 -4.97
C GLY A 93 6.53 9.81 -3.97
N GLU A 94 5.45 10.55 -3.71
CA GLU A 94 4.27 10.07 -2.97
C GLU A 94 3.25 9.45 -3.93
N THR A 95 2.36 8.60 -3.42
CA THR A 95 1.21 8.12 -4.20
C THR A 95 0.07 9.14 -4.21
N VAL A 96 -0.84 9.04 -5.18
CA VAL A 96 -2.07 9.86 -5.19
C VAL A 96 -2.83 9.74 -3.86
N PHE A 97 -2.93 8.52 -3.30
CA PHE A 97 -3.59 8.31 -2.02
C PHE A 97 -2.85 9.00 -0.87
N GLU A 98 -1.53 8.86 -0.77
CA GLU A 98 -0.75 9.52 0.28
C GLU A 98 -0.94 11.03 0.25
N ARG A 99 -0.93 11.63 -0.94
CA ARG A 99 -1.17 13.07 -1.14
C ARG A 99 -2.56 13.48 -0.68
N ALA A 100 -3.58 12.70 -1.05
CA ALA A 100 -4.98 12.99 -0.71
C ALA A 100 -5.25 12.78 0.79
N ALA A 101 -4.71 11.72 1.38
CA ALA A 101 -4.88 11.38 2.77
C ALA A 101 -4.40 12.51 3.70
N TRP A 102 -3.28 13.16 3.37
CA TRP A 102 -2.79 14.30 4.15
C TRP A 102 -3.79 15.46 4.19
N GLN A 103 -4.37 15.81 3.04
CA GLN A 103 -5.36 16.90 2.96
C GLN A 103 -6.65 16.55 3.71
N LEU A 104 -7.12 15.31 3.58
CA LEU A 104 -8.29 14.82 4.28
C LEU A 104 -8.09 14.83 5.81
N GLN A 105 -6.93 14.37 6.28
CA GLN A 105 -6.59 14.35 7.72
C GLN A 105 -6.43 15.76 8.31
N ALA A 106 -5.95 16.72 7.53
CA ALA A 106 -5.84 18.11 7.93
C ALA A 106 -7.20 18.83 8.05
N GLY A 107 -8.32 18.15 7.76
CA GLY A 107 -9.64 18.77 7.73
C GLY A 107 -9.80 19.79 6.60
N GLN A 108 -8.88 19.78 5.62
CA GLN A 108 -9.00 20.64 4.46
C GLN A 108 -10.10 20.11 3.56
N GLU A 109 -11.12 20.94 3.33
CA GLU A 109 -12.05 20.72 2.24
C GLU A 109 -11.26 20.84 0.92
N MET A 110 -11.06 19.70 0.26
CA MET A 110 -10.40 19.67 -1.03
C MET A 110 -11.45 19.91 -2.11
N ASP A 111 -11.50 21.14 -2.64
CA ASP A 111 -12.27 21.44 -3.84
C ASP A 111 -11.63 20.74 -5.05
N LEU A 112 -12.06 19.49 -5.25
CA LEU A 112 -11.62 18.64 -6.35
C LEU A 112 -11.91 19.25 -7.72
N VAL A 113 -12.96 20.07 -7.84
CA VAL A 113 -13.36 20.72 -9.08
C VAL A 113 -12.36 21.83 -9.45
N LYS A 114 -11.84 22.54 -8.45
CA LYS A 114 -10.79 23.55 -8.65
C LYS A 114 -9.41 22.93 -8.83
N ALA A 115 -9.13 21.82 -8.13
CA ALA A 115 -7.81 21.18 -8.14
C ALA A 115 -7.56 20.32 -9.39
N LEU A 116 -8.60 19.74 -9.98
CA LEU A 116 -8.51 18.96 -11.21
C LEU A 116 -8.95 19.84 -12.38
N PRO A 117 -8.04 20.22 -13.32
CA PRO A 117 -8.45 21.00 -14.47
C PRO A 117 -9.54 20.24 -15.23
N SER A 118 -10.63 20.93 -15.55
CA SER A 118 -11.84 20.39 -16.20
C SER A 118 -11.64 19.89 -17.64
N GLY A 119 -10.41 19.95 -18.16
CA GLY A 119 -10.06 19.51 -19.50
C GLY A 119 -9.93 17.99 -19.55
N ARG A 120 -10.89 17.31 -20.20
CA ARG A 120 -10.57 16.02 -20.83
C ARG A 120 -9.39 16.27 -21.77
N PRO A 121 -8.31 15.48 -21.72
CA PRO A 121 -7.26 15.57 -22.73
C PRO A 121 -7.94 15.44 -24.10
N LYS A 122 -7.64 16.37 -25.02
CA LYS A 122 -8.06 16.22 -26.42
C LYS A 122 -7.49 14.89 -26.91
N ALA A 123 -8.38 14.06 -27.46
CA ALA A 123 -8.04 12.78 -28.07
C ALA A 123 -7.03 12.94 -29.21
#